data_AF-A0A5E4T8B7-F1
#
_entry.id   AF-A0A5E4T8B7-F1
#
_cell.length_a   1.000
_cell.length_b   1.000
_cell.length_c   1.000
_cell.angle_alpha   90.00
_cell.angle_beta   90.00
_cell.angle_gamma   90.00
#
_symmetry.space_group_name_H-M   'P 1'
#
loop_
_entity.id
_entity.type
_entity.pdbx_description
1 polymer ?
#
loop_
_entity_poly.entity_id
_entity_poly.type
_entity_poly.pdbx_seq_one_letter_code
_entity_poly.pdbx_strand_id
1 'polypeptide(L)'
;MSVADAASDIVNISRRDTLRLGIGGLLGLTLTPLMRPASAGYNIWTGEYTMTRKDIESAVDKRFPTTLNYGQLLSVELTHPLIGFNPQANRINTQVDAQVQNVLLQGQPLKGVLAISSALKYDPVRRAVLLDNPSVERVDVNGMPPAYGQQLTAIGGNVAQQVLNQYPIYTFKPEQLKYGGRDVEPGAITVLPDGIKVEVRTK
;
A
#
# COMPACT_ATOMS: atom_id res chain seq x y z
N MET A 1 -58.39 -35.11 30.62
CA MET A 1 -58.15 -34.80 29.19
C MET A 1 -59.41 -34.12 28.68
N SER A 2 -59.48 -32.78 28.76
CA SER A 2 -60.64 -32.02 28.31
C SER A 2 -60.17 -30.97 27.33
N VAL A 3 -60.81 -31.02 26.17
CA VAL A 3 -60.37 -30.48 24.89
C VAL A 3 -60.79 -29.01 24.77
N ALA A 4 -59.92 -28.23 24.15
CA ALA A 4 -60.13 -26.90 23.60
C ALA A 4 -61.35 -26.87 22.64
N ASP A 5 -61.90 -25.76 22.17
CA ASP A 5 -61.34 -24.44 21.86
C ASP A 5 -62.49 -23.46 21.61
N ALA A 6 -62.24 -22.18 21.85
CA ALA A 6 -63.16 -21.05 21.69
C ALA A 6 -63.28 -20.67 20.19
N ALA A 7 -64.45 -20.32 19.64
CA ALA A 7 -65.12 -19.01 19.74
C ALA A 7 -64.13 -17.84 19.68
N SER A 8 -64.23 -16.84 18.80
CA SER A 8 -65.26 -16.41 17.86
C SER A 8 -64.72 -15.13 17.23
N ASP A 9 -64.56 -15.09 15.90
CA ASP A 9 -64.45 -13.85 15.14
C ASP A 9 -65.86 -13.30 14.94
N ILE A 10 -66.17 -12.08 15.40
CA ILE A 10 -66.90 -11.06 14.60
C ILE A 10 -66.73 -9.68 15.26
N VAL A 11 -66.17 -8.69 14.55
CA VAL A 11 -66.75 -7.34 14.48
C VAL A 11 -66.48 -6.75 13.09
N ASN A 12 -67.54 -6.52 12.34
CA ASN A 12 -67.55 -5.74 11.11
C ASN A 12 -68.34 -4.45 11.36
N ILE A 13 -67.72 -3.29 11.17
CA ILE A 13 -68.44 -2.03 10.91
C ILE A 13 -67.73 -1.29 9.78
N SER A 14 -68.40 -1.31 8.63
CA SER A 14 -68.15 -0.51 7.44
C SER A 14 -68.62 0.93 7.65
N ARG A 15 -67.80 1.92 7.26
CA ARG A 15 -68.27 3.20 6.69
C ARG A 15 -67.27 3.79 5.69
N ARG A 16 -67.76 3.83 4.44
CA ARG A 16 -67.65 4.92 3.46
C ARG A 16 -66.33 5.10 2.69
N ASP A 17 -66.41 4.62 1.45
CA ASP A 17 -66.13 5.35 0.21
C ASP A 17 -64.75 6.01 0.03
N THR A 18 -63.81 5.22 -0.50
CA THR A 18 -63.01 5.61 -1.69
C THR A 18 -62.49 4.36 -2.41
N LEU A 19 -63.20 3.96 -3.46
CA LEU A 19 -62.72 3.17 -4.60
C LEU A 19 -62.11 4.22 -5.56
N ARG A 20 -60.92 4.11 -6.18
CA ARG A 20 -60.26 2.94 -6.76
C ARG A 20 -58.89 3.33 -7.34
N LEU A 21 -57.99 2.34 -7.41
CA LEU A 21 -56.89 2.11 -8.37
C LEU A 21 -55.75 3.16 -8.42
N GLY A 22 -54.47 2.81 -8.28
CA GLY A 22 -53.83 1.52 -8.49
C GLY A 22 -52.44 1.41 -7.86
N ILE A 23 -52.03 0.16 -7.76
CA ILE A 23 -50.81 -0.38 -7.18
C ILE A 23 -49.59 0.06 -8.00
N GLY A 24 -48.53 0.46 -7.30
CA GLY A 24 -47.22 0.73 -7.91
C GLY A 24 -46.17 0.99 -6.85
N GLY A 25 -46.07 0.10 -5.86
CA GLY A 25 -44.96 0.13 -4.91
C GLY A 25 -43.66 -0.27 -5.61
N LEU A 26 -42.72 0.66 -5.71
CA LEU A 26 -41.31 0.35 -5.93
C LEU A 26 -40.52 0.97 -4.78
N LEU A 27 -40.23 0.10 -3.81
CA LEU A 27 -39.18 0.26 -2.82
C LEU A 27 -37.88 0.56 -3.57
N GLY A 28 -37.41 1.80 -3.46
CA GLY A 28 -36.06 2.19 -3.88
C GLY A 28 -35.02 1.50 -3.01
N LEU A 29 -34.72 0.24 -3.32
CA LEU A 29 -33.50 -0.44 -2.87
C LEU A 29 -32.32 0.28 -3.51
N THR A 30 -31.73 1.23 -2.80
CA THR A 30 -30.40 1.73 -3.13
C THR A 30 -29.44 0.56 -2.96
N LEU A 31 -29.07 -0.11 -4.05
CA LEU A 31 -27.91 -0.99 -4.09
C LEU A 31 -26.69 -0.11 -3.84
N THR A 32 -26.29 0.06 -2.58
CA THR A 32 -24.92 0.39 -2.25
C THR A 32 -24.10 -0.86 -2.61
N PRO A 33 -23.21 -0.81 -3.63
CA PRO A 33 -22.29 -1.90 -3.84
C PRO A 33 -21.42 -1.97 -2.57
N LEU A 34 -21.56 -3.05 -1.80
CA LEU A 34 -20.58 -3.39 -0.78
C LEU A 34 -19.26 -3.62 -1.51
N MET A 35 -18.43 -2.58 -1.61
CA MET A 35 -17.00 -2.75 -1.81
C MET A 35 -16.51 -3.58 -0.63
N ARG A 36 -16.35 -4.88 -0.88
CA ARG A 36 -15.74 -5.79 0.09
C ARG A 36 -14.33 -5.28 0.39
N PRO A 37 -13.92 -5.18 1.67
CA PRO A 37 -12.54 -4.87 1.98
C PRO A 37 -11.67 -5.96 1.35
N ALA A 38 -10.73 -5.55 0.50
CA ALA A 38 -9.79 -6.44 -0.16
C ALA A 38 -8.97 -7.12 0.95
N SER A 39 -9.35 -8.35 1.28
CA SER A 39 -8.57 -9.19 2.18
C SER A 39 -7.28 -9.56 1.45
N ALA A 40 -6.15 -9.57 2.16
CA ALA A 40 -4.87 -10.04 1.63
C ALA A 40 -5.09 -11.41 0.94
N GLY A 41 -4.94 -11.46 -0.38
CA GLY A 41 -5.38 -12.65 -1.12
C GLY A 41 -5.25 -12.50 -2.62
N TYR A 42 -4.99 -13.63 -3.28
CA TYR A 42 -5.04 -13.73 -4.73
C TYR A 42 -6.50 -13.77 -5.18
N ASN A 43 -6.91 -12.80 -5.99
CA ASN A 43 -8.19 -12.79 -6.67
C ASN A 43 -8.08 -13.62 -7.95
N ILE A 44 -8.60 -14.85 -7.90
CA ILE A 44 -8.58 -15.79 -9.02
C ILE A 44 -9.35 -15.31 -10.26
N TRP A 45 -10.28 -14.36 -10.11
CA TRP A 45 -11.11 -13.86 -11.22
C TRP A 45 -10.46 -12.72 -11.98
N THR A 46 -9.69 -11.89 -11.29
CA THR A 46 -8.95 -10.78 -11.92
C THR A 46 -7.49 -11.14 -12.18
N GLY A 47 -6.99 -12.26 -11.64
CA GLY A 47 -5.58 -12.61 -11.68
C GLY A 47 -4.74 -11.59 -10.91
N GLU A 48 -5.26 -11.01 -9.84
CA GLU A 48 -4.59 -9.95 -9.08
C GLU A 48 -4.23 -10.45 -7.69
N TYR A 49 -3.10 -9.99 -7.16
CA TYR A 49 -2.69 -10.19 -5.79
C TYR A 49 -2.65 -8.85 -5.05
N THR A 50 -3.34 -8.76 -3.92
CA THR A 50 -3.33 -7.56 -3.08
C THR A 50 -2.55 -7.82 -1.79
N MET A 51 -1.53 -7.00 -1.56
CA MET A 51 -0.84 -6.89 -0.29
C MET A 51 -1.47 -5.78 0.53
N THR A 52 -1.89 -6.11 1.76
CA THR A 52 -2.42 -5.09 2.68
C THR A 52 -1.27 -4.27 3.26
N ARG A 53 -1.59 -3.10 3.81
CA ARG A 53 -0.69 -2.29 4.62
C ARG A 53 0.08 -3.13 5.63
N LYS A 54 -0.63 -3.98 6.38
CA LYS A 54 -0.03 -4.83 7.41
C LYS A 54 0.99 -5.81 6.84
N ASP A 55 0.71 -6.39 5.67
CA ASP A 55 1.65 -7.30 5.00
C ASP A 55 2.91 -6.56 4.57
N ILE A 56 2.75 -5.33 4.06
CA ILE A 56 3.85 -4.48 3.61
C ILE A 56 4.70 -4.02 4.80
N GLU A 57 4.08 -3.50 5.86
CA GLU A 57 4.74 -3.11 7.09
C GLU A 57 5.52 -4.30 7.69
N SER A 58 4.89 -5.47 7.79
CA SER A 58 5.55 -6.69 8.28
C SER A 58 6.73 -7.15 7.40
N ALA A 59 6.65 -6.93 6.09
CA ALA A 59 7.75 -7.25 5.17
C ALA A 59 8.90 -6.25 5.28
N VAL A 60 8.57 -4.96 5.46
CA VAL A 60 9.53 -3.88 5.65
C VAL A 60 10.24 -4.03 6.99
N ASP A 61 9.53 -4.28 8.09
CA ASP A 61 10.12 -4.46 9.42
C ASP A 61 11.17 -5.57 9.47
N LYS A 62 10.99 -6.65 8.69
CA LYS A 62 11.98 -7.73 8.58
C LYS A 62 13.28 -7.32 7.90
N ARG A 63 13.30 -6.20 7.18
CA ARG A 63 14.46 -5.66 6.47
C ARG A 63 15.19 -4.58 7.26
N PHE A 64 14.55 -4.02 8.28
CA PHE A 64 15.10 -2.96 9.11
C PHE A 64 15.53 -3.50 10.49
N PRO A 65 16.54 -2.90 11.14
CA PRO A 65 17.40 -1.83 10.61
C PRO A 65 18.28 -2.30 9.45
N THR A 66 18.69 -1.39 8.58
CA THR A 66 19.60 -1.69 7.47
C THR A 66 20.70 -0.66 7.35
N THR A 67 21.88 -1.09 6.91
CA THR A 67 23.04 -0.20 6.74
C THR A 67 23.49 -0.24 5.29
N LEU A 68 23.47 0.92 4.64
CA LEU A 68 24.01 1.13 3.30
C LEU A 68 25.45 1.61 3.43
N ASN A 69 26.39 0.83 2.90
CA ASN A 69 27.80 1.17 2.89
C ASN A 69 28.20 1.70 1.52
N TYR A 70 28.68 2.94 1.48
CA TYR A 70 29.16 3.60 0.27
C TYR A 70 30.68 3.70 0.32
N GLY A 71 31.33 2.75 -0.35
CA GLY A 71 32.77 2.58 -0.24
C GLY A 71 33.19 2.20 1.19
N GLN A 72 34.37 2.67 1.61
CA GLN A 72 34.94 2.39 2.94
C GLN A 72 34.74 3.53 3.94
N LEU A 73 34.28 4.69 3.46
CA LEU A 73 34.33 5.93 4.25
C LEU A 73 32.97 6.37 4.77
N LEU A 74 31.87 5.98 4.11
CA LEU A 74 30.53 6.45 4.41
C LEU A 74 29.59 5.27 4.67
N SER A 75 28.97 5.27 5.84
CA SER A 75 27.88 4.35 6.18
C SER A 75 26.63 5.12 6.56
N VAL A 76 25.49 4.62 6.08
CA VAL A 76 24.17 5.19 6.36
C VAL A 76 23.33 4.10 6.98
N GLU A 77 23.06 4.22 8.27
CA GLU A 77 22.12 3.35 8.98
C GLU A 77 20.72 3.93 8.87
N LEU A 78 19.76 3.09 8.50
CA LEU A 78 18.36 3.44 8.34
C LEU A 78 17.52 2.65 9.33
N THR A 79 16.66 3.35 10.06
CA THR A 79 15.81 2.79 11.13
C THR A 79 14.39 3.38 11.08
N HIS A 80 13.47 2.78 11.84
CA HIS A 80 12.06 3.20 11.96
C HIS A 80 11.37 3.52 10.63
N PRO A 81 11.27 2.55 9.71
CA PRO A 81 10.62 2.78 8.42
C PRO A 81 9.10 3.02 8.59
N LEU A 82 8.60 4.08 7.97
CA LEU A 82 7.18 4.39 7.89
C LEU A 82 6.75 4.43 6.42
N ILE A 83 5.73 3.63 6.08
CA ILE A 83 5.23 3.50 4.71
C ILE A 83 3.89 4.22 4.56
N GLY A 84 3.88 5.19 3.65
CA GLY A 84 2.69 5.87 3.14
C GLY A 84 2.32 5.39 1.74
N PHE A 85 1.04 5.53 1.40
CA PHE A 85 0.52 5.17 0.09
C PHE A 85 -0.14 6.40 -0.54
N ASN A 86 0.23 6.71 -1.78
CA ASN A 86 -0.35 7.78 -2.57
C ASN A 86 -0.95 7.19 -3.86
N PRO A 87 -2.23 6.78 -3.83
CA PRO A 87 -2.91 6.20 -4.99
C PRO A 87 -3.06 7.18 -6.14
N GLN A 88 -3.24 8.48 -5.85
CA GLN A 88 -3.44 9.52 -6.88
C GLN A 88 -2.22 9.65 -7.79
N ALA A 89 -1.02 9.52 -7.22
CA ALA A 89 0.22 9.53 -7.97
C ALA A 89 0.70 8.13 -8.38
N ASN A 90 0.03 7.07 -7.93
CA ASN A 90 0.52 5.68 -7.98
C ASN A 90 1.93 5.51 -7.38
N ARG A 91 2.17 6.11 -6.20
CA ARG A 91 3.48 6.10 -5.53
C ARG A 91 3.40 5.66 -4.08
N ILE A 92 4.47 5.06 -3.60
CA ILE A 92 4.70 4.87 -2.17
C ILE A 92 5.48 6.06 -1.62
N ASN A 93 5.26 6.35 -0.35
CA ASN A 93 6.06 7.28 0.44
C ASN A 93 6.79 6.46 1.50
N THR A 94 8.06 6.75 1.70
CA THR A 94 8.89 6.08 2.70
C THR A 94 9.58 7.14 3.52
N GLN A 95 9.30 7.17 4.82
CA GLN A 95 10.05 7.95 5.78
C GLN A 95 10.91 7.02 6.61
N VAL A 96 12.17 7.38 6.81
CA VAL A 96 13.12 6.62 7.63
C VAL A 96 13.94 7.58 8.47
N ASP A 97 14.32 7.14 9.66
CA ASP A 97 15.38 7.77 10.44
C ASP A 97 16.72 7.36 9.83
N ALA A 98 17.58 8.33 9.56
CA ALA A 98 18.89 8.12 8.98
C ALA A 98 20.00 8.56 9.95
N GLN A 99 21.00 7.71 10.12
CA GLN A 99 22.24 8.04 10.82
C GLN A 99 23.42 7.86 9.87
N VAL A 100 24.07 8.97 9.54
CA VAL A 100 25.21 9.02 8.65
C VAL A 100 26.50 9.07 9.47
N GLN A 101 27.38 8.11 9.22
CA GLN A 101 28.70 8.04 9.81
C GLN A 101 29.74 8.17 8.70
N ASN A 102 30.71 9.07 8.88
CA ASN A 102 31.81 9.25 7.97
C ASN A 102 33.12 9.13 8.75
N VAL A 103 33.98 8.18 8.36
CA VAL A 103 35.23 7.90 9.07
C VAL A 103 36.22 9.07 9.04
N LEU A 104 36.07 10.01 8.08
CA LEU A 104 36.88 11.23 8.01
C LEU A 104 36.40 12.31 8.98
N LEU A 105 35.13 12.25 9.41
CA LEU A 105 34.59 13.15 10.42
C LEU A 105 34.92 12.55 11.79
N GLN A 106 35.88 13.13 12.51
CA GLN A 106 36.18 12.77 13.90
C GLN A 106 35.05 13.13 14.91
N GLY A 107 33.86 13.46 14.40
CA GLY A 107 32.73 13.98 15.14
C GLY A 107 31.61 12.96 15.38
N GLN A 108 30.50 13.44 15.92
CA GLN A 108 29.31 12.64 16.17
C GLN A 108 28.60 12.27 14.85
N PRO A 109 27.94 11.10 14.78
CA PRO A 109 27.08 10.74 13.64
C PRO A 109 26.03 11.81 13.37
N LEU A 110 25.83 12.15 12.09
CA LEU A 110 24.75 13.04 11.69
C LEU A 110 23.45 12.26 11.68
N LYS A 111 22.48 12.69 12.47
CA LYS A 111 21.16 12.07 12.56
C LYS A 111 20.11 12.93 11.88
N GLY A 112 19.12 12.30 11.29
CA GLY A 112 18.07 13.03 10.58
C GLY A 112 16.92 12.13 10.14
N VAL A 113 15.99 12.74 9.41
CA VAL A 113 14.84 12.06 8.80
C VAL A 113 14.92 12.27 7.29
N LEU A 114 14.69 11.17 6.56
CA LEU A 114 14.64 11.16 5.10
C LEU A 114 13.25 10.72 4.65
N ALA A 115 12.59 11.56 3.85
CA ALA A 115 11.32 11.23 3.20
C ALA A 115 11.52 11.11 1.69
N ILE A 116 11.19 9.94 1.15
CA ILE A 116 11.31 9.60 -0.27
C ILE A 116 9.91 9.24 -0.78
N SER A 117 9.66 9.51 -2.05
CA SER A 117 8.54 8.93 -2.77
C SER A 117 9.00 8.27 -4.05
N SER A 118 8.38 7.16 -4.44
CA SER A 118 8.75 6.39 -5.65
C SER A 118 7.54 5.67 -6.22
N ALA A 119 7.50 5.53 -7.55
CA ALA A 119 6.66 4.50 -8.17
C ALA A 119 7.35 3.14 -8.03
N LEU A 120 6.61 2.06 -8.35
CA LEU A 120 7.12 0.70 -8.33
C LEU A 120 6.92 0.05 -9.70
N LYS A 121 7.90 -0.72 -10.15
CA LYS A 121 7.78 -1.51 -11.38
C LYS A 121 8.41 -2.89 -11.23
N TYR A 122 7.91 -3.84 -12.00
CA TYR A 122 8.54 -5.15 -12.13
C TYR A 122 9.49 -5.16 -13.33
N ASP A 123 10.68 -5.75 -13.12
CA ASP A 123 11.66 -6.05 -14.17
C ASP A 123 11.72 -7.58 -14.35
N PRO A 124 11.29 -8.12 -15.50
CA PRO A 124 11.27 -9.56 -15.75
C PRO A 124 12.68 -10.16 -15.95
N VAL A 125 13.65 -9.36 -16.42
CA VAL A 125 15.04 -9.82 -16.61
C VAL A 125 15.70 -10.03 -15.26
N ARG A 126 15.54 -9.07 -14.36
CA ARG A 126 16.09 -9.13 -13.00
C ARG A 126 15.21 -9.94 -12.04
N ARG A 127 13.98 -10.29 -12.46
CA ARG A 127 12.92 -10.87 -11.63
C ARG A 127 12.77 -10.09 -10.32
N ALA A 128 12.64 -8.78 -10.42
CA ALA A 128 12.67 -7.91 -9.26
C ALA A 128 11.63 -6.80 -9.32
N VAL A 129 11.07 -6.45 -8.16
CA VAL A 129 10.36 -5.18 -7.97
C VAL A 129 11.41 -4.10 -7.72
N LEU A 130 11.36 -3.05 -8.52
CA LEU A 130 12.30 -1.94 -8.51
C LEU A 130 11.59 -0.65 -8.08
N LEU A 131 12.34 0.24 -7.45
CA LEU A 131 11.97 1.64 -7.36
C LEU A 131 12.03 2.29 -8.75
N ASP A 132 11.00 3.06 -9.09
CA ASP A 132 10.91 3.77 -10.36
C ASP A 132 10.73 5.27 -10.12
N ASN A 133 11.62 6.05 -10.73
CA ASN A 133 11.66 7.51 -10.64
C ASN A 133 11.56 8.03 -9.18
N PRO A 134 12.51 7.70 -8.29
CA PRO A 134 12.47 8.07 -6.88
C PRO A 134 12.78 9.55 -6.66
N SER A 135 11.97 10.24 -5.85
CA SER A 135 12.14 11.65 -5.50
C SER A 135 12.35 11.80 -4.00
N VAL A 136 13.23 12.73 -3.61
CA VAL A 136 13.35 13.13 -2.20
C VAL A 136 12.36 14.24 -1.94
N GLU A 137 11.49 14.01 -0.97
CA GLU A 137 10.45 14.96 -0.56
C GLU A 137 10.94 15.85 0.58
N ARG A 138 11.79 15.31 1.46
CA ARG A 138 12.34 16.04 2.60
C ARG A 138 13.63 15.40 3.12
N VAL A 139 14.57 16.24 3.51
CA VAL A 139 15.73 15.87 4.33
C VAL A 139 15.81 16.83 5.50
N ASP A 140 15.71 16.28 6.71
CA ASP A 140 15.90 17.02 7.95
C ASP A 140 17.10 16.46 8.70
N VAL A 141 18.00 17.32 9.17
CA VAL A 141 19.17 16.92 9.96
C VAL A 141 19.10 17.57 11.33
N ASN A 142 19.27 16.77 12.37
CA ASN A 142 19.16 17.20 13.75
C ASN A 142 20.22 18.26 14.06
N GLY A 143 19.79 19.36 14.67
CA GLY A 143 20.67 20.48 15.02
C GLY A 143 20.99 21.43 13.87
N MET A 144 20.47 21.21 12.66
CA MET A 144 20.60 22.16 11.55
C MET A 144 19.38 23.10 11.47
N PRO A 145 19.60 24.40 11.18
CA PRO A 145 18.50 25.32 10.92
C PRO A 145 17.65 24.90 9.71
N PRO A 146 16.32 25.15 9.71
CA PRO A 146 15.42 24.74 8.61
C PRO A 146 15.81 25.25 7.22
N ALA A 147 16.51 26.39 7.14
CA ALA A 147 17.01 26.94 5.88
C ALA A 147 17.96 25.98 5.13
N TYR A 148 18.71 25.13 5.85
CA TYR A 148 19.58 24.14 5.24
C TYR A 148 18.80 22.94 4.67
N GLY A 149 17.61 22.64 5.21
CA GLY A 149 16.77 21.51 4.77
C GLY A 149 16.38 21.59 3.30
N GLN A 150 16.10 22.79 2.77
CA GLN A 150 15.79 22.97 1.34
C GLN A 150 16.98 22.62 0.45
N GLN A 151 18.17 23.10 0.81
CA GLN A 151 19.40 22.81 0.07
C GLN A 151 19.75 21.31 0.15
N LEU A 152 19.61 20.71 1.33
CA LEU A 152 19.81 19.26 1.52
C LEU A 152 18.81 18.43 0.72
N THR A 153 17.55 18.86 0.64
CA THR A 153 16.53 18.19 -0.18
C THR A 153 16.87 18.27 -1.67
N ALA A 154 17.34 19.43 -2.16
CA ALA A 154 17.77 19.58 -3.55
C ALA A 154 18.99 18.71 -3.89
N ILE A 155 19.98 18.64 -2.99
CA ILE A 155 21.15 17.76 -3.15
C ILE A 155 20.73 16.30 -3.09
N GLY A 156 19.94 15.94 -2.08
CA GLY A 156 19.41 14.59 -1.87
C GLY A 156 18.59 14.09 -3.04
N GLY A 157 17.80 14.95 -3.68
CA GLY A 157 17.01 14.62 -4.87
C GLY A 157 17.86 14.07 -6.02
N ASN A 158 19.01 14.71 -6.30
CA ASN A 158 19.92 14.25 -7.34
C ASN A 158 20.56 12.89 -6.98
N VAL A 159 20.99 12.74 -5.73
CA VAL A 159 21.60 11.49 -5.25
C VAL A 159 20.59 10.35 -5.27
N ALA A 160 19.37 10.58 -4.81
CA ALA A 160 18.32 9.55 -4.81
C ALA A 160 18.00 9.08 -6.23
N GLN A 161 17.90 9.99 -7.19
CA GLN A 161 17.69 9.60 -8.60
C GLN A 161 18.86 8.78 -9.14
N GLN A 162 20.10 9.06 -8.76
CA GLN A 162 21.26 8.31 -9.23
C GLN A 162 21.39 6.93 -8.56
N VAL A 163 21.09 6.85 -7.26
CA VAL A 163 21.36 5.67 -6.45
C VAL A 163 20.16 4.74 -6.35
N LEU A 164 18.96 5.31 -6.21
CA LEU A 164 17.74 4.55 -5.94
C LEU A 164 16.94 4.25 -7.20
N ASN A 165 17.19 4.92 -8.33
CA ASN A 165 16.47 4.61 -9.54
C ASN A 165 16.79 3.19 -10.00
N GLN A 166 15.76 2.39 -10.28
CA GLN A 166 15.87 0.96 -10.59
C GLN A 166 16.54 0.13 -9.48
N TYR A 167 16.54 0.61 -8.23
CA TYR A 167 17.02 -0.15 -7.09
C TYR A 167 16.06 -1.29 -6.75
N PRO A 168 16.52 -2.55 -6.66
CA PRO A 168 15.67 -3.68 -6.35
C PRO A 168 15.30 -3.69 -4.87
N ILE A 169 14.00 -3.65 -4.58
CA ILE A 169 13.47 -3.78 -3.22
C ILE A 169 13.05 -5.21 -2.88
N TYR A 170 12.79 -6.02 -3.92
CA TYR A 170 12.50 -7.44 -3.78
C TYR A 170 12.92 -8.19 -5.04
N THR A 171 13.67 -9.27 -4.89
CA THR A 171 14.04 -10.16 -5.99
C THR A 171 13.39 -11.51 -5.78
N PHE A 172 12.60 -11.94 -6.76
CA PHE A 172 11.92 -13.23 -6.74
C PHE A 172 12.90 -14.34 -7.06
N LYS A 173 12.83 -15.42 -6.29
CA LYS A 173 13.41 -16.70 -6.69
C LYS A 173 12.56 -17.31 -7.83
N PRO A 174 13.14 -18.10 -8.74
CA PRO A 174 12.39 -18.73 -9.83
C PRO A 174 11.18 -19.53 -9.35
N GLU A 175 11.27 -20.17 -8.19
CA GLU A 175 10.19 -21.00 -7.63
C GLU A 175 9.01 -20.15 -7.14
N GLN A 176 9.24 -18.87 -6.81
CA GLN A 176 8.20 -17.92 -6.39
C GLN A 176 7.41 -17.36 -7.58
N LEU A 177 7.92 -17.54 -8.79
CA LEU A 177 7.27 -17.18 -10.05
C LEU A 177 6.56 -18.38 -10.68
N LYS A 178 6.14 -19.34 -9.87
CA LYS A 178 5.39 -20.52 -10.30
C LYS A 178 4.10 -20.64 -9.52
N TYR A 179 2.99 -20.76 -10.23
CA TYR A 179 1.68 -20.99 -9.62
C TYR A 179 0.92 -22.04 -10.42
N GLY A 180 0.44 -23.09 -9.75
CA GLY A 180 -0.29 -24.18 -10.41
C GLY A 180 0.50 -24.87 -11.53
N GLY A 181 1.83 -24.92 -11.44
CA GLY A 181 2.70 -25.51 -12.47
C GLY A 181 2.99 -24.63 -13.68
N ARG A 182 2.52 -23.38 -13.70
CA ARG A 182 2.80 -22.40 -14.77
C ARG A 182 3.74 -21.31 -14.28
N ASP A 183 4.55 -20.78 -15.19
CA ASP A 183 5.37 -19.60 -14.93
C ASP A 183 4.47 -18.35 -14.93
N VAL A 184 4.60 -17.55 -13.88
CA VAL A 184 3.84 -16.32 -13.67
C VAL A 184 4.76 -15.16 -13.33
N GLU A 185 4.39 -13.96 -13.76
CA GLU A 185 5.15 -12.74 -13.51
C GLU A 185 4.24 -11.62 -13.00
N PRO A 186 4.73 -10.76 -12.09
CA PRO A 186 4.05 -9.52 -11.76
C PRO A 186 3.83 -8.65 -13.00
N GLY A 187 2.59 -8.17 -13.16
CA GLY A 187 2.18 -7.20 -14.16
C GLY A 187 2.15 -5.79 -13.59
N ALA A 188 1.08 -5.04 -13.90
CA ALA A 188 0.94 -3.68 -13.40
C ALA A 188 0.88 -3.66 -11.85
N ILE A 189 1.60 -2.70 -11.27
CA ILE A 189 1.60 -2.44 -9.82
C ILE A 189 0.79 -1.17 -9.57
N THR A 190 -0.26 -1.29 -8.76
CA THR A 190 -1.17 -0.21 -8.41
C THR A 190 -1.14 0.03 -6.91
N VAL A 191 -0.86 1.25 -6.49
CA VAL A 191 -0.92 1.69 -5.11
C VAL A 191 -2.38 1.99 -4.74
N LEU A 192 -2.84 1.37 -3.65
CA LEU A 192 -4.16 1.55 -3.05
C LEU A 192 -4.07 2.38 -1.76
N PRO A 193 -5.17 2.93 -1.22
CA PRO A 193 -5.14 3.72 0.02
C PRO A 193 -4.50 3.00 1.22
N ASP A 194 -4.63 1.68 1.26
CA ASP A 194 -4.22 0.80 2.36
C ASP A 194 -3.46 -0.45 1.88
N GLY A 195 -2.83 -0.40 0.71
CA GLY A 195 -2.11 -1.55 0.19
C GLY A 195 -1.54 -1.38 -1.22
N ILE A 196 -1.08 -2.48 -1.79
CA ILE A 196 -0.58 -2.55 -3.17
C ILE A 196 -1.25 -3.72 -3.86
N LYS A 197 -1.79 -3.46 -5.05
CA LYS A 197 -2.35 -4.46 -5.94
C LYS A 197 -1.37 -4.74 -7.07
N VAL A 198 -1.18 -6.00 -7.38
CA VAL A 198 -0.25 -6.48 -8.41
C VAL A 198 -1.02 -7.40 -9.35
N GLU A 199 -1.04 -7.10 -10.65
CA GLU A 199 -1.53 -8.06 -11.64
C GLU A 199 -0.60 -9.28 -11.70
N VAL A 200 -1.14 -10.46 -11.99
CA VAL A 200 -0.39 -11.68 -12.22
C VAL A 200 -0.58 -12.09 -13.67
N ARG A 201 0.51 -12.09 -14.43
CA ARG A 201 0.54 -12.47 -15.84
C ARG A 201 1.07 -13.89 -15.95
N THR A 202 0.40 -14.70 -16.76
CA THR A 202 0.91 -16.03 -17.12
C THR A 202 1.83 -15.88 -18.33
N LYS A 203 2.97 -16.57 -18.32
CA LYS A 203 3.88 -16.64 -19.46
C LYS A 203 3.42 -17.63 -20.53
#